data_AF-A0A956BEA7-F1
#
_entry.id   AF-A0A956BEA7-F1
#
_cell.length_a   1.000
_cell.length_b   1.000
_cell.length_c   1.000
_cell.angle_alpha   90.00
_cell.angle_beta   90.00
_cell.angle_gamma   90.00
#
_symmetry.space_group_name_H-M   'P 1'
#
loop_
_entity.id
_entity.type
_entity.pdbx_description
1 polymer ?
#
loop_
_entity_poly.entity_id
_entity_poly.type
_entity_poly.pdbx_seq_one_letter_code
_entity_poly.pdbx_strand_id
1 'polypeptide(L)'
;ATADDLGVERDAGPPPDAAPDAGPGCPRGARCAPIVVETFPFTDDGDTRAAPEAAVDRWTPCAPDTDEGGGEIYYRVEVPEDGLLSVEVDDAPGDGVDVDVHLLDDLAADACVARDNRTLQWPVGPGTWYVAVDTWVNGAGDALPGPYRLTVDFRAVGDDLCATRPVDLRMFWRGCAPDIDCYVDGGDVYLRTPAIGPVVKEAHLVTQDDFDALGRWPASGREGLEAHYERTIDATGYRMDRTEPWAPAGEGGSAWGQGSTGRPLPVEDEAWYVNMYWRERPAPGTRMIARNPATGRAVVLAAGYETGPGANTAIGGVTEEVHDWLETGHRDVLLLGFAADDALPLGPIECE
;
A
#
# COMPACT_ATOMS: atom_id res chain seq x y z
N ALA A 1 45.42 -15.86 32.39
CA ALA A 1 45.48 -16.56 31.11
C ALA A 1 44.47 -15.88 30.20
N THR A 2 44.98 -15.23 29.17
CA THR A 2 44.26 -14.46 28.15
C THR A 2 43.66 -15.40 27.10
N ALA A 3 42.48 -15.06 26.59
CA ALA A 3 41.94 -15.49 25.31
C ALA A 3 41.22 -14.25 24.76
N ASP A 4 41.80 -13.47 23.84
CA ASP A 4 41.91 -13.71 22.38
C ASP A 4 40.60 -14.27 21.82
N ASP A 5 39.71 -13.41 21.32
CA ASP A 5 39.73 -12.77 19.99
C ASP A 5 39.32 -13.74 18.88
N LEU A 6 38.07 -13.60 18.44
CA LEU A 6 37.59 -14.02 17.13
C LEU A 6 36.53 -13.00 16.69
N GLY A 7 37.00 -11.81 16.32
CA GLY A 7 36.26 -10.90 15.47
C GLY A 7 35.95 -11.56 14.12
N VAL A 8 34.69 -11.88 13.89
CA VAL A 8 34.19 -12.26 12.56
C VAL A 8 33.99 -10.94 11.81
N GLU A 9 34.98 -10.55 11.01
CA GLU A 9 34.81 -9.50 10.00
C GLU A 9 33.71 -9.93 9.04
N ARG A 10 32.62 -9.17 9.01
CA ARG A 10 31.59 -9.29 7.98
C ARG A 10 32.19 -8.73 6.70
N ASP A 11 32.42 -9.62 5.74
CA ASP A 11 32.84 -9.30 4.38
C ASP A 11 31.79 -8.37 3.77
N ALA A 12 32.11 -7.07 3.72
CA ALA A 12 31.28 -6.09 3.02
C ALA A 12 31.35 -6.46 1.54
N GLY A 13 30.22 -6.91 0.99
CA GLY A 13 30.09 -7.22 -0.43
C GLY A 13 30.59 -6.07 -1.31
N PRO A 14 30.96 -6.36 -2.57
CA PRO A 14 31.42 -5.32 -3.48
C PRO A 14 30.42 -4.17 -3.53
N PRO A 15 30.89 -2.91 -3.58
CA PRO A 15 30.01 -1.75 -3.71
C PRO A 15 29.11 -1.93 -4.94
N PRO A 16 27.86 -1.41 -4.90
CA PRO A 16 26.99 -1.46 -6.06
C PRO A 16 27.72 -0.89 -7.27
N ASP A 17 27.69 -1.63 -8.38
CA ASP A 17 28.34 -1.25 -9.63
C ASP A 17 27.91 0.17 -10.00
N ALA A 18 28.89 1.07 -10.10
CA ALA A 18 28.65 2.43 -10.54
C ALA A 18 27.90 2.38 -11.88
N ALA A 19 26.78 3.11 -11.94
CA ALA A 19 25.95 3.11 -13.13
C ALA A 19 26.77 3.41 -14.39
N PRO A 20 26.46 2.76 -15.52
CA PRO A 20 27.17 3.02 -16.76
C PRO A 20 27.04 4.50 -17.12
N ASP A 21 28.19 5.17 -17.27
CA ASP A 21 28.27 6.52 -17.79
C ASP A 21 27.46 6.59 -19.09
N ALA A 22 26.54 7.55 -19.16
CA ALA A 22 25.77 7.84 -20.36
C ALA A 22 26.73 7.94 -21.55
N GLY A 23 26.53 7.08 -22.55
CA GLY A 23 27.36 7.06 -23.75
C GLY A 23 27.42 8.47 -24.39
N PRO A 24 28.56 8.86 -24.99
CA PRO A 24 28.70 10.19 -25.57
C PRO A 24 27.61 10.43 -26.62
N GLY A 25 26.71 11.37 -26.33
CA GLY A 25 25.64 11.81 -27.23
C GLY A 25 24.21 11.58 -26.75
N CYS A 26 23.98 10.91 -25.62
CA CYS A 26 22.64 10.81 -25.07
C CYS A 26 22.26 12.06 -24.25
N PRO A 27 21.20 12.80 -24.60
CA PRO A 27 20.74 13.93 -23.80
C PRO A 27 20.25 13.48 -22.42
N ARG A 28 20.51 14.28 -21.39
CA ARG A 28 19.96 14.07 -20.04
C ARG A 28 18.44 14.03 -20.09
N GLY A 29 17.84 13.05 -19.40
CA GLY A 29 16.38 12.85 -19.37
C GLY A 29 15.85 11.94 -20.46
N ALA A 30 16.69 11.47 -21.40
CA ALA A 30 16.31 10.41 -22.34
C ALA A 30 16.50 9.03 -21.70
N ARG A 31 15.87 7.99 -22.25
CA ARG A 31 16.04 6.58 -21.83
C ARG A 31 17.50 6.15 -21.77
N CYS A 32 18.34 6.59 -22.70
CA CYS A 32 19.77 6.24 -22.68
C CYS A 32 20.60 7.01 -21.64
N ALA A 33 20.04 8.05 -21.00
CA ALA A 33 20.68 8.83 -19.94
C ALA A 33 19.62 9.46 -18.99
N PRO A 34 18.88 8.63 -18.23
CA PRO A 34 17.88 9.12 -17.30
C PRO A 34 18.51 10.01 -16.23
N ILE A 35 17.71 10.93 -15.68
CA ILE A 35 18.12 11.76 -14.55
C ILE A 35 18.22 10.88 -13.30
N VAL A 36 19.40 10.81 -12.70
CA VAL A 36 19.63 9.96 -11.53
C VAL A 36 19.06 10.62 -10.26
N VAL A 37 18.24 9.86 -9.53
CA VAL A 37 17.71 10.17 -8.20
C VAL A 37 18.52 9.37 -7.18
N GLU A 38 19.50 10.02 -6.55
CA GLU A 38 20.45 9.37 -5.63
C GLU A 38 20.09 9.56 -4.14
N THR A 39 19.21 10.50 -3.81
CA THR A 39 18.85 10.85 -2.43
C THR A 39 17.38 11.24 -2.35
N PHE A 40 16.74 10.92 -1.23
CA PHE A 40 15.35 11.28 -0.95
C PHE A 40 15.27 12.26 0.24
N PRO A 41 14.36 13.25 0.21
CA PRO A 41 13.54 13.64 -0.93
C PRO A 41 14.39 14.20 -2.08
N PHE A 42 13.94 13.96 -3.31
CA PHE A 42 14.48 14.52 -4.55
C PHE A 42 13.46 15.45 -5.18
N THR A 43 13.93 16.54 -5.78
CA THR A 43 13.09 17.46 -6.54
C THR A 43 13.78 17.88 -7.84
N ASP A 44 13.02 17.99 -8.93
CA ASP A 44 13.51 18.48 -10.22
C ASP A 44 12.46 19.35 -10.91
N ASP A 45 12.90 20.41 -11.59
CA ASP A 45 12.07 21.25 -12.44
C ASP A 45 12.32 20.86 -13.90
N GLY A 46 11.32 20.28 -14.55
CA GLY A 46 11.38 19.79 -15.92
C GLY A 46 10.39 20.49 -16.86
N ASP A 47 10.45 20.15 -18.14
CA ASP A 47 9.53 20.66 -19.15
C ASP A 47 9.41 19.67 -20.32
N THR A 48 8.26 19.01 -20.45
CA THR A 48 8.05 17.99 -21.50
C THR A 48 8.08 18.58 -22.92
N ARG A 49 7.96 19.91 -23.08
CA ARG A 49 8.19 20.59 -24.37
C ARG A 49 9.65 20.54 -24.81
N ALA A 50 10.57 20.36 -23.86
CA ALA A 50 12.00 20.26 -24.07
C ALA A 50 12.51 18.82 -23.91
N ALA A 51 11.61 17.84 -23.84
CA ALA A 51 11.95 16.44 -23.75
C ALA A 51 12.90 16.03 -24.90
N PRO A 52 13.91 15.21 -24.61
CA PRO A 52 14.87 14.77 -25.61
C PRO A 52 14.31 13.70 -26.56
N GLU A 53 13.19 13.07 -26.19
CA GLU A 53 12.46 12.11 -27.00
C GLU A 53 10.95 12.20 -26.80
N ALA A 54 10.22 11.59 -27.74
CA ALA A 54 8.78 11.43 -27.79
C ALA A 54 8.53 10.08 -28.47
N ALA A 55 8.66 9.02 -27.70
CA ALA A 55 8.83 7.65 -28.21
C ALA A 55 7.79 6.65 -27.69
N VAL A 56 6.98 7.02 -26.71
CA VAL A 56 5.99 6.18 -26.07
C VAL A 56 4.64 6.90 -26.15
N ASP A 57 3.79 6.47 -27.07
CA ASP A 57 2.44 7.07 -27.16
C ASP A 57 1.46 6.47 -26.14
N ARG A 58 1.81 5.32 -25.53
CA ARG A 58 0.95 4.55 -24.62
C ARG A 58 1.76 3.71 -23.64
N TRP A 59 1.45 3.82 -22.35
CA TRP A 59 2.05 2.99 -21.30
C TRP A 59 1.19 1.75 -21.01
N THR A 60 1.72 0.56 -21.30
CA THR A 60 1.02 -0.73 -21.06
C THR A 60 1.72 -1.48 -19.92
N PRO A 61 1.03 -2.27 -19.08
CA PRO A 61 -0.43 -2.45 -18.98
C PRO A 61 -1.18 -1.29 -18.31
N CYS A 62 -0.49 -0.28 -17.78
CA CYS A 62 -1.08 0.77 -16.96
C CYS A 62 -2.27 1.52 -17.61
N ALA A 63 -2.17 1.88 -18.89
CA ALA A 63 -3.18 2.63 -19.62
C ALA A 63 -3.09 2.41 -21.15
N PRO A 64 -3.42 1.21 -21.65
CA PRO A 64 -3.28 0.86 -23.06
C PRO A 64 -4.21 1.65 -24.01
N ASP A 65 -5.19 2.40 -23.47
CA ASP A 65 -6.14 3.19 -24.24
C ASP A 65 -5.97 4.71 -24.05
N THR A 66 -5.04 5.14 -23.16
CA THR A 66 -4.70 6.56 -22.98
C THR A 66 -3.68 6.97 -24.03
N ASP A 67 -3.86 8.15 -24.61
CA ASP A 67 -2.91 8.74 -25.55
C ASP A 67 -1.99 9.67 -24.76
N GLU A 68 -0.73 9.27 -24.66
CA GLU A 68 0.37 10.01 -24.03
C GLU A 68 1.41 10.38 -25.12
N GLY A 69 0.95 10.53 -26.37
CA GLY A 69 1.78 10.94 -27.50
C GLY A 69 2.34 12.34 -27.35
N GLY A 70 3.47 12.47 -26.65
CA GLY A 70 4.22 13.70 -26.47
C GLY A 70 5.63 13.45 -25.93
N GLY A 71 6.22 14.46 -25.29
CA GLY A 71 7.60 14.37 -24.83
C GLY A 71 7.70 13.71 -23.46
N GLU A 72 8.65 12.78 -23.30
CA GLU A 72 8.90 12.10 -22.01
C GLU A 72 10.24 12.50 -21.40
N ILE A 73 10.28 12.62 -20.06
CA ILE A 73 11.51 12.80 -19.30
C ILE A 73 11.66 11.65 -18.30
N TYR A 74 12.79 10.94 -18.40
CA TYR A 74 13.09 9.75 -17.61
C TYR A 74 14.00 10.06 -16.42
N TYR A 75 13.66 9.46 -15.29
CA TYR A 75 14.41 9.46 -14.05
C TYR A 75 14.76 8.02 -13.68
N ARG A 76 15.98 7.80 -13.18
CA ARG A 76 16.42 6.51 -12.62
C ARG A 76 16.49 6.64 -11.11
N VAL A 77 15.78 5.78 -10.41
CA VAL A 77 15.64 5.78 -8.96
C VAL A 77 16.33 4.56 -8.40
N GLU A 78 17.34 4.77 -7.56
CA GLU A 78 17.98 3.66 -6.83
C GLU A 78 17.27 3.47 -5.49
N VAL A 79 16.59 2.33 -5.35
CA VAL A 79 15.89 1.95 -4.13
C VAL A 79 16.83 1.08 -3.28
N PRO A 80 17.24 1.51 -2.07
CA PRO A 80 18.27 0.82 -1.30
C PRO A 80 17.77 -0.45 -0.58
N GLU A 81 16.48 -0.48 -0.25
CA GLU A 81 15.83 -1.52 0.53
C GLU A 81 14.33 -1.55 0.21
N ASP A 82 13.60 -2.54 0.73
CA ASP A 82 12.15 -2.59 0.58
C ASP A 82 11.53 -1.31 1.17
N GLY A 83 10.63 -0.68 0.43
CA GLY A 83 10.03 0.58 0.88
C GLY A 83 8.85 1.04 0.06
N LEU A 84 8.39 2.24 0.36
CA LEU A 84 7.35 2.96 -0.36
C LEU A 84 7.98 4.10 -1.14
N LEU A 85 7.85 4.08 -2.46
CA LEU A 85 8.21 5.20 -3.32
C LEU A 85 7.00 6.10 -3.52
N SER A 86 7.15 7.40 -3.27
CA SER A 86 6.14 8.42 -3.53
C SER A 86 6.65 9.33 -4.64
N VAL A 87 5.86 9.50 -5.70
CA VAL A 87 6.21 10.32 -6.86
C VAL A 87 5.07 11.29 -7.12
N GLU A 88 5.38 12.58 -7.22
CA GLU A 88 4.40 13.65 -7.39
C GLU A 88 4.86 14.66 -8.45
N VAL A 89 3.95 15.10 -9.31
CA VAL A 89 4.09 16.30 -10.15
C VAL A 89 3.11 17.38 -9.73
N ASP A 90 3.49 18.65 -9.85
CA ASP A 90 2.68 19.81 -9.48
C ASP A 90 1.63 20.22 -10.53
N ASP A 91 1.09 19.24 -11.26
CA ASP A 91 0.06 19.47 -12.27
C ASP A 91 -1.19 20.18 -11.69
N ALA A 92 -1.72 21.15 -12.43
CA ALA A 92 -2.81 22.01 -11.98
C ALA A 92 -3.94 22.07 -13.03
N PRO A 93 -5.19 21.72 -12.68
CA PRO A 93 -6.26 21.67 -13.66
C PRO A 93 -6.49 23.01 -14.37
N GLY A 94 -6.44 23.00 -15.71
CA GLY A 94 -6.86 24.12 -16.55
C GLY A 94 -5.81 25.20 -16.79
N ASP A 95 -4.54 24.96 -16.47
CA ASP A 95 -3.43 25.83 -16.86
C ASP A 95 -2.92 25.57 -18.30
N GLY A 96 -3.42 24.50 -18.93
CA GLY A 96 -3.06 24.11 -20.31
C GLY A 96 -1.87 23.16 -20.40
N VAL A 97 -1.41 22.65 -19.26
CA VAL A 97 -0.44 21.57 -19.11
C VAL A 97 -1.18 20.36 -18.53
N ASP A 98 -0.79 19.17 -18.97
CA ASP A 98 -1.26 17.90 -18.40
C ASP A 98 -0.14 16.89 -18.59
N VAL A 99 0.55 16.58 -17.49
CA VAL A 99 1.65 15.61 -17.48
C VAL A 99 1.37 14.51 -16.47
N ASP A 100 1.58 13.28 -16.90
CA ASP A 100 1.31 12.08 -16.11
C ASP A 100 2.64 11.50 -15.59
N VAL A 101 2.56 10.84 -14.42
CA VAL A 101 3.69 10.11 -13.83
C VAL A 101 3.50 8.61 -14.02
N HIS A 102 4.57 7.95 -14.47
CA HIS A 102 4.62 6.50 -14.67
C HIS A 102 5.79 5.92 -13.89
N LEU A 103 5.53 4.90 -13.08
CA LEU A 103 6.56 4.08 -12.45
C LEU A 103 6.79 2.83 -13.30
N LEU A 104 8.06 2.53 -13.58
CA LEU A 104 8.48 1.45 -14.46
C LEU A 104 9.54 0.57 -13.80
N ASP A 105 9.51 -0.74 -14.06
CA ASP A 105 10.56 -1.68 -13.66
C ASP A 105 11.65 -1.90 -14.75
N ASP A 106 11.42 -1.37 -15.95
CA ASP A 106 12.38 -1.20 -17.06
C ASP A 106 11.99 0.08 -17.86
N LEU A 107 12.83 0.57 -18.75
CA LEU A 107 12.57 1.75 -19.61
C LEU A 107 11.63 1.47 -20.79
N ALA A 108 11.11 0.25 -20.91
CA ALA A 108 10.18 -0.12 -21.97
C ALA A 108 8.75 0.34 -21.65
N ALA A 109 7.96 0.65 -22.68
CA ALA A 109 6.58 1.09 -22.51
C ALA A 109 5.66 0.02 -21.90
N ASP A 110 6.02 -1.26 -22.05
CA ASP A 110 5.30 -2.42 -21.49
C ASP A 110 5.77 -2.82 -20.08
N ALA A 111 6.72 -2.06 -19.51
CA ALA A 111 7.28 -2.24 -18.18
C ALA A 111 6.65 -1.29 -17.12
N CYS A 112 5.53 -0.65 -17.47
CA CYS A 112 4.83 0.22 -16.53
C CYS A 112 4.15 -0.61 -15.43
N VAL A 113 4.45 -0.28 -14.17
CA VAL A 113 3.86 -0.96 -13.01
C VAL A 113 2.73 -0.15 -12.36
N ALA A 114 2.82 1.18 -12.42
CA ALA A 114 1.83 2.08 -11.87
C ALA A 114 1.87 3.43 -12.60
N ARG A 115 0.73 4.12 -12.64
CA ARG A 115 0.65 5.51 -13.11
C ARG A 115 -0.37 6.29 -12.29
N ASP A 116 -0.24 7.61 -12.32
CA ASP A 116 -1.26 8.55 -11.89
C ASP A 116 -1.07 9.87 -12.66
N ASN A 117 -2.11 10.71 -12.73
CA ASN A 117 -1.99 12.02 -13.38
C ASN A 117 -1.37 13.09 -12.48
N ARG A 118 -1.10 12.78 -11.20
CA ARG A 118 -0.38 13.66 -10.26
C ARG A 118 0.52 12.93 -9.29
N THR A 119 -0.02 11.94 -8.60
CA THR A 119 0.65 11.36 -7.43
C THR A 119 0.47 9.86 -7.41
N LEU A 120 1.58 9.13 -7.42
CA LEU A 120 1.57 7.69 -7.17
C LEU A 120 2.38 7.35 -5.93
N GLN A 121 1.92 6.32 -5.22
CA GLN A 121 2.65 5.69 -4.12
C GLN A 121 2.66 4.18 -4.35
N TRP A 122 3.85 3.59 -4.42
CA TRP A 122 3.99 2.19 -4.83
C TRP A 122 5.03 1.47 -3.96
N PRO A 123 4.76 0.21 -3.55
CA PRO A 123 5.76 -0.59 -2.84
C PRO A 123 6.86 -0.97 -3.83
N VAL A 124 8.10 -0.75 -3.44
CA VAL A 124 9.27 -1.03 -4.26
C VAL A 124 10.24 -1.89 -3.46
N GLY A 125 10.80 -2.90 -4.13
CA GLY A 125 11.94 -3.64 -3.59
C GLY A 125 13.27 -2.96 -3.92
N PRO A 126 14.37 -3.39 -3.29
CA PRO A 126 15.70 -2.88 -3.60
C PRO A 126 16.05 -3.10 -5.07
N GLY A 127 16.65 -2.10 -5.69
CA GLY A 127 17.06 -2.15 -7.10
C GLY A 127 16.79 -0.85 -7.83
N THR A 128 16.91 -0.92 -9.15
CA THR A 128 16.73 0.22 -10.04
C THR A 128 15.29 0.27 -10.54
N TRP A 129 14.64 1.40 -10.29
CA TRP A 129 13.32 1.74 -10.82
C TRP A 129 13.44 2.95 -11.75
N TYR A 130 12.42 3.16 -12.57
CA TYR A 130 12.37 4.34 -13.44
C TYR A 130 11.06 5.09 -13.24
N VAL A 131 11.15 6.42 -13.28
CA VAL A 131 9.98 7.29 -13.37
C VAL A 131 10.02 7.97 -14.72
N ALA A 132 8.92 7.91 -15.47
CA ALA A 132 8.71 8.76 -16.64
C ALA A 132 7.67 9.83 -16.31
N VAL A 133 7.99 11.08 -16.61
CA VAL A 133 7.02 12.17 -16.67
C VAL A 133 6.69 12.41 -18.14
N ASP A 134 5.43 12.21 -18.51
CA ASP A 134 4.99 12.18 -19.90
C ASP A 134 3.89 13.22 -20.15
N THR A 135 3.75 13.67 -21.39
CA THR A 135 2.69 14.56 -21.84
C THR A 135 1.41 13.79 -22.11
N TRP A 136 0.30 14.22 -21.51
CA TRP A 136 -1.00 13.68 -21.85
C TRP A 136 -1.60 14.34 -23.10
N VAL A 137 -2.33 13.56 -23.90
CA VAL A 137 -3.07 14.01 -25.09
C VAL A 137 -4.56 13.98 -24.81
N ASN A 138 -5.20 15.13 -24.99
CA ASN A 138 -6.62 15.25 -24.69
C ASN A 138 -7.53 14.55 -25.70
N GLY A 139 -8.83 14.43 -25.38
CA GLY A 139 -9.80 13.79 -26.27
C GLY A 139 -10.04 14.50 -27.62
N ALA A 140 -9.49 15.70 -27.82
CA ALA A 140 -9.47 16.39 -29.11
C ALA A 140 -8.20 16.07 -29.94
N GLY A 141 -7.23 15.34 -29.36
CA GLY A 141 -5.94 15.02 -29.96
C GLY A 141 -4.87 16.10 -29.77
N ASP A 142 -5.09 17.07 -28.85
CA ASP A 142 -4.09 18.08 -28.54
C ASP A 142 -3.22 17.60 -27.37
N ALA A 143 -1.92 17.46 -27.61
CA ALA A 143 -0.93 17.24 -26.55
C ALA A 143 -0.86 18.47 -25.63
N LEU A 144 -0.76 18.26 -24.33
CA LEU A 144 -0.69 19.32 -23.31
C LEU A 144 0.68 19.39 -22.62
N PRO A 145 1.80 19.55 -23.36
CA PRO A 145 3.13 19.53 -22.78
C PRO A 145 3.42 20.81 -22.01
N GLY A 146 4.27 20.73 -20.99
CA GLY A 146 4.59 21.91 -20.21
C GLY A 146 5.61 21.69 -19.10
N PRO A 147 5.90 22.76 -18.34
CA PRO A 147 6.76 22.70 -17.19
C PRO A 147 6.10 21.92 -16.05
N TYR A 148 6.92 21.29 -15.23
CA TYR A 148 6.50 20.61 -14.01
C TYR A 148 7.60 20.66 -12.95
N ARG A 149 7.22 20.49 -11.69
CA ARG A 149 8.09 20.11 -10.58
C ARG A 149 7.78 18.68 -10.17
N LEU A 150 8.78 17.82 -10.30
CA LEU A 150 8.75 16.46 -9.79
C LEU A 150 9.25 16.44 -8.34
N THR A 151 8.56 15.72 -7.46
CA THR A 151 9.03 15.32 -6.14
C THR A 151 9.07 13.80 -6.07
N VAL A 152 10.20 13.23 -5.67
CA VAL A 152 10.35 11.80 -5.42
C VAL A 152 10.80 11.61 -3.97
N ASP A 153 10.03 10.87 -3.19
CA ASP A 153 10.33 10.52 -1.81
C ASP A 153 10.35 8.99 -1.65
N PHE A 154 11.13 8.52 -0.69
CA PHE A 154 11.24 7.09 -0.39
C PHE A 154 11.23 6.90 1.12
N ARG A 155 10.39 5.98 1.58
CA ARG A 155 10.38 5.53 2.96
C ARG A 155 10.58 4.03 3.03
N ALA A 156 11.71 3.62 3.60
CA ALA A 156 12.00 2.23 3.90
C ALA A 156 10.91 1.56 4.75
N VAL A 157 10.77 0.25 4.57
CA VAL A 157 9.93 -0.65 5.35
C VAL A 157 10.89 -1.55 6.17
N GLY A 158 11.50 -1.00 7.24
CA GLY A 158 12.40 -1.67 8.23
C GLY A 158 13.64 -0.81 8.58
N ASP A 159 14.31 -0.78 9.75
CA ASP A 159 14.38 -1.48 11.07
C ASP A 159 13.49 -0.85 12.17
N ASP A 160 12.37 -0.26 11.77
CA ASP A 160 11.53 0.60 12.61
C ASP A 160 10.42 -0.23 13.34
N LEU A 161 9.71 0.32 14.34
CA LEU A 161 8.67 -0.41 15.09
C LEU A 161 7.53 -0.96 14.20
N CYS A 162 7.44 -0.48 12.97
CA CYS A 162 6.45 -0.87 11.97
C CYS A 162 6.99 -1.84 10.92
N ALA A 163 8.16 -2.44 11.16
CA ALA A 163 8.74 -3.43 10.26
C ALA A 163 7.73 -4.55 9.97
N THR A 164 7.61 -4.88 8.69
CA THR A 164 6.75 -5.97 8.22
C THR A 164 7.59 -7.07 7.59
N ARG A 165 7.03 -8.27 7.49
CA ARG A 165 7.68 -9.42 6.85
C ARG A 165 6.89 -9.86 5.62
N PRO A 166 7.59 -10.28 4.54
CA PRO A 166 6.93 -10.73 3.35
C PRO A 166 6.17 -12.04 3.59
N VAL A 167 4.93 -12.11 3.11
CA VAL A 167 4.10 -13.32 3.13
C VAL A 167 3.28 -13.40 1.85
N ASP A 168 3.40 -14.52 1.13
CA ASP A 168 2.50 -14.89 0.05
C ASP A 168 1.23 -15.49 0.63
N LEU A 169 0.21 -14.65 0.79
CA LEU A 169 -1.05 -15.04 1.41
C LEU A 169 -1.96 -15.69 0.38
N ARG A 170 -2.24 -17.00 0.56
CA ARG A 170 -3.17 -17.73 -0.30
C ARG A 170 -4.59 -17.21 -0.12
N MET A 171 -5.22 -16.75 -1.20
CA MET A 171 -6.54 -16.12 -1.20
C MET A 171 -7.63 -17.07 -1.75
N PHE A 172 -8.88 -16.84 -1.36
CA PHE A 172 -10.06 -17.46 -1.98
C PHE A 172 -10.43 -16.81 -3.32
N TRP A 173 -9.64 -15.84 -3.80
CA TRP A 173 -9.84 -15.20 -5.09
C TRP A 173 -9.70 -16.19 -6.26
N ARG A 174 -10.35 -15.85 -7.38
CA ARG A 174 -10.28 -16.64 -8.62
C ARG A 174 -9.26 -16.10 -9.63
N GLY A 175 -8.70 -14.93 -9.36
CA GLY A 175 -7.68 -14.28 -10.16
C GLY A 175 -7.29 -12.94 -9.55
N CYS A 176 -6.25 -12.34 -10.11
CA CYS A 176 -5.75 -11.03 -9.72
C CYS A 176 -6.51 -9.92 -10.39
N ALA A 177 -6.87 -8.89 -9.64
CA ALA A 177 -7.23 -7.61 -10.24
C ALA A 177 -5.96 -6.95 -10.80
N PRO A 178 -6.06 -6.12 -11.84
CA PRO A 178 -4.89 -5.49 -12.48
C PRO A 178 -4.02 -4.69 -11.50
N ASP A 179 -4.64 -3.99 -10.56
CA ASP A 179 -3.97 -3.02 -9.66
C ASP A 179 -3.63 -3.61 -8.29
N ILE A 180 -3.55 -4.94 -8.18
CA ILE A 180 -3.26 -5.65 -6.94
C ILE A 180 -2.06 -6.56 -7.17
N ASP A 181 -0.99 -6.40 -6.38
CA ASP A 181 0.19 -7.27 -6.44
C ASP A 181 -0.14 -8.68 -5.93
N CYS A 182 -0.65 -9.50 -6.84
CA CYS A 182 -0.87 -10.90 -6.61
C CYS A 182 -0.46 -11.73 -7.83
N TYR A 183 -0.31 -13.02 -7.63
CA TYR A 183 0.05 -13.95 -8.70
C TYR A 183 -0.74 -15.26 -8.58
N VAL A 184 -0.72 -16.04 -9.67
CA VAL A 184 -1.33 -17.36 -9.73
C VAL A 184 -0.25 -18.43 -9.80
N ASP A 185 -0.25 -19.36 -8.85
CA ASP A 185 0.63 -20.53 -8.86
C ASP A 185 -0.14 -21.79 -8.47
N GLY A 186 0.08 -22.89 -9.20
CA GLY A 186 -0.62 -24.15 -8.94
C GLY A 186 -2.16 -24.09 -9.06
N GLY A 187 -2.72 -23.04 -9.67
CA GLY A 187 -4.16 -22.78 -9.73
C GLY A 187 -4.72 -22.05 -8.50
N ASP A 188 -3.86 -21.64 -7.58
CA ASP A 188 -4.18 -20.79 -6.43
C ASP A 188 -3.76 -19.34 -6.68
N VAL A 189 -4.46 -18.40 -6.05
CA VAL A 189 -4.12 -16.97 -6.07
C VAL A 189 -3.42 -16.61 -4.77
N TYR A 190 -2.30 -15.88 -4.86
CA TYR A 190 -1.51 -15.42 -3.72
C TYR A 190 -1.37 -13.91 -3.76
N LEU A 191 -1.82 -13.23 -2.70
CA LEU A 191 -1.54 -11.82 -2.47
C LEU A 191 -0.14 -11.70 -1.85
N ARG A 192 0.74 -10.89 -2.44
CA ARG A 192 2.03 -10.59 -1.82
C ARG A 192 1.82 -9.52 -0.76
N THR A 193 2.18 -9.82 0.48
CA THR A 193 2.25 -8.82 1.54
C THR A 193 3.72 -8.49 1.83
N PRO A 194 4.07 -7.25 2.20
CA PRO A 194 3.20 -6.08 2.37
C PRO A 194 2.51 -5.67 1.06
N ALA A 195 1.19 -5.52 1.10
CA ALA A 195 0.37 -5.21 -0.05
C ALA A 195 -0.06 -3.75 0.04
N ILE A 196 -0.07 -3.03 -1.08
CA ILE A 196 -0.65 -1.69 -1.18
C ILE A 196 -1.87 -1.76 -2.06
N GLY A 197 -2.98 -1.19 -1.61
CA GLY A 197 -4.20 -1.16 -2.39
C GLY A 197 -5.42 -0.74 -1.57
N PRO A 198 -6.61 -0.75 -2.20
CA PRO A 198 -7.84 -0.36 -1.53
C PRO A 198 -8.13 -1.25 -0.32
N VAL A 199 -8.47 -0.64 0.82
CA VAL A 199 -8.90 -1.35 2.03
C VAL A 199 -10.33 -0.96 2.38
N VAL A 200 -11.17 -1.97 2.59
CA VAL A 200 -12.59 -1.78 2.92
C VAL A 200 -12.75 -1.40 4.38
N LYS A 201 -13.60 -0.40 4.64
CA LYS A 201 -14.14 -0.16 5.99
C LYS A 201 -15.11 -1.29 6.36
N GLU A 202 -14.83 -1.95 7.47
CA GLU A 202 -15.54 -3.11 7.95
C GLU A 202 -16.47 -2.79 9.12
N ALA A 203 -17.50 -3.63 9.25
CA ALA A 203 -18.48 -3.59 10.32
C ALA A 203 -17.95 -4.25 11.61
N HIS A 204 -18.53 -3.90 12.76
CA HIS A 204 -18.07 -4.42 14.05
C HIS A 204 -18.32 -5.92 14.23
N LEU A 205 -17.45 -6.54 15.03
CA LEU A 205 -17.62 -7.91 15.50
C LEU A 205 -17.94 -7.93 16.99
N VAL A 206 -18.71 -8.90 17.44
CA VAL A 206 -19.14 -8.98 18.84
C VAL A 206 -17.97 -9.43 19.71
N THR A 207 -17.65 -8.65 20.73
CA THR A 207 -16.60 -9.00 21.70
C THR A 207 -17.09 -10.03 22.72
N GLN A 208 -16.17 -10.64 23.46
CA GLN A 208 -16.50 -11.54 24.57
C GLN A 208 -17.39 -10.86 25.61
N ASP A 209 -17.08 -9.61 25.96
CA ASP A 209 -17.86 -8.84 26.92
C ASP A 209 -19.27 -8.56 26.39
N ASP A 210 -19.42 -8.26 25.10
CA ASP A 210 -20.72 -8.02 24.46
C ASP A 210 -21.58 -9.28 24.48
N PHE A 211 -20.97 -10.40 24.12
CA PHE A 211 -21.63 -11.69 24.15
C PHE A 211 -22.07 -12.08 25.57
N ASP A 212 -21.19 -11.91 26.56
CA ASP A 212 -21.48 -12.25 27.96
C ASP A 212 -22.57 -11.35 28.55
N ALA A 213 -22.56 -10.06 28.21
CA ALA A 213 -23.56 -9.11 28.69
C ALA A 213 -24.95 -9.34 28.06
N LEU A 214 -25.00 -9.74 26.79
CA LEU A 214 -26.26 -10.09 26.12
C LEU A 214 -26.71 -11.53 26.42
N GLY A 215 -25.78 -12.42 26.79
CA GLY A 215 -26.00 -13.85 26.94
C GLY A 215 -26.29 -14.58 25.60
N ARG A 216 -26.10 -13.89 24.47
CA ARG A 216 -26.36 -14.37 23.10
C ARG A 216 -25.77 -13.41 22.08
N TRP A 217 -25.75 -13.83 20.81
CA TRP A 217 -25.51 -12.92 19.69
C TRP A 217 -26.59 -11.83 19.60
N PRO A 218 -26.25 -10.63 19.10
CA PRO A 218 -27.21 -9.59 18.76
C PRO A 218 -28.31 -10.09 17.82
N ALA A 219 -29.54 -9.63 18.04
CA ALA A 219 -30.73 -9.96 17.25
C ALA A 219 -30.93 -9.02 16.06
N SER A 220 -30.18 -7.92 16.00
CA SER A 220 -30.18 -6.96 14.90
C SER A 220 -28.80 -6.33 14.75
N GLY A 221 -28.53 -5.73 13.59
CA GLY A 221 -27.26 -5.05 13.32
C GLY A 221 -26.94 -3.85 14.23
N ARG A 222 -27.82 -3.47 15.17
CA ARG A 222 -27.57 -2.36 16.12
C ARG A 222 -27.86 -2.66 17.59
N GLU A 223 -28.26 -3.89 17.93
CA GLU A 223 -28.54 -4.21 19.33
C GLU A 223 -27.23 -4.18 20.15
N GLY A 224 -27.18 -3.34 21.19
CA GLY A 224 -26.05 -3.30 22.11
C GLY A 224 -24.84 -2.46 21.67
N LEU A 225 -24.88 -1.84 20.48
CA LEU A 225 -23.73 -1.09 19.94
C LEU A 225 -23.27 0.08 20.83
N GLU A 226 -24.20 0.82 21.44
CA GLU A 226 -23.81 1.93 22.33
C GLU A 226 -22.98 1.43 23.53
N ALA A 227 -23.34 0.29 24.11
CA ALA A 227 -22.58 -0.31 25.20
C ALA A 227 -21.25 -0.90 24.71
N HIS A 228 -21.24 -1.46 23.51
CA HIS A 228 -20.02 -1.92 22.85
C HIS A 228 -19.02 -0.78 22.64
N TYR A 229 -19.46 0.37 22.11
CA TYR A 229 -18.60 1.53 21.89
C TYR A 229 -17.96 2.04 23.17
N GLU A 230 -18.71 2.11 24.28
CA GLU A 230 -18.14 2.51 25.57
C GLU A 230 -17.09 1.51 26.07
N ARG A 231 -17.28 0.21 25.87
CA ARG A 231 -16.27 -0.80 26.21
C ARG A 231 -15.02 -0.69 25.36
N THR A 232 -15.17 -0.45 24.07
CA THR A 232 -14.05 -0.24 23.16
C THR A 232 -13.27 1.01 23.55
N ILE A 233 -13.96 2.10 23.93
CA ILE A 233 -13.31 3.32 24.46
C ILE A 233 -12.58 3.01 25.77
N ASP A 234 -13.21 2.29 26.71
CA ASP A 234 -12.59 1.96 28.00
C ASP A 234 -11.36 1.07 27.84
N ALA A 235 -11.38 0.12 26.90
CA ALA A 235 -10.28 -0.80 26.64
C ALA A 235 -9.11 -0.13 25.90
N THR A 236 -9.40 0.69 24.89
CA THR A 236 -8.36 1.25 23.99
C THR A 236 -7.94 2.68 24.33
N GLY A 237 -8.77 3.40 25.08
CA GLY A 237 -8.67 4.85 25.23
C GLY A 237 -9.03 5.64 23.96
N TYR A 238 -9.39 4.97 22.86
CA TYR A 238 -9.64 5.60 21.57
C TYR A 238 -11.10 6.05 21.44
N ARG A 239 -11.28 7.37 21.24
CA ARG A 239 -12.60 8.01 21.13
C ARG A 239 -12.76 8.66 19.76
N MET A 240 -13.82 8.25 19.07
CA MET A 240 -14.29 8.80 17.81
C MET A 240 -15.82 8.71 17.74
N ASP A 241 -16.41 9.36 16.75
CA ASP A 241 -17.83 9.17 16.43
C ASP A 241 -17.98 7.91 15.56
N ARG A 242 -18.62 6.88 16.11
CA ARG A 242 -18.81 5.57 15.47
C ARG A 242 -20.16 5.46 14.76
N THR A 243 -20.18 4.75 13.64
CA THR A 243 -21.36 4.63 12.78
C THR A 243 -21.61 3.22 12.24
N GLU A 244 -20.62 2.34 12.27
CA GLU A 244 -20.72 1.03 11.66
C GLU A 244 -21.63 0.09 12.47
N PRO A 245 -22.46 -0.74 11.80
CA PRO A 245 -23.29 -1.73 12.46
C PRO A 245 -22.46 -2.97 12.87
N TRP A 246 -23.11 -3.94 13.50
CA TRP A 246 -22.56 -5.30 13.53
C TRP A 246 -22.48 -5.90 12.13
N ALA A 247 -21.45 -6.70 11.90
CA ALA A 247 -21.30 -7.47 10.66
C ALA A 247 -22.59 -8.28 10.34
N PRO A 248 -23.05 -8.29 9.08
CA PRO A 248 -24.30 -8.94 8.71
C PRO A 248 -24.37 -10.44 9.02
N ALA A 249 -25.54 -10.89 9.45
CA ALA A 249 -25.81 -12.31 9.57
C ALA A 249 -25.72 -12.99 8.19
N GLY A 250 -24.97 -14.08 8.08
CA GLY A 250 -24.80 -14.86 6.85
C GLY A 250 -23.48 -14.60 6.10
N GLU A 251 -22.72 -13.56 6.45
CA GLU A 251 -21.41 -13.26 5.83
C GLU A 251 -20.26 -14.07 6.49
N GLY A 252 -20.48 -15.38 6.66
CA GLY A 252 -19.55 -16.28 7.34
C GLY A 252 -19.99 -16.72 8.74
N GLY A 253 -20.92 -15.98 9.36
CA GLY A 253 -21.60 -16.34 10.62
C GLY A 253 -23.09 -16.64 10.42
N SER A 254 -23.74 -17.31 11.39
CA SER A 254 -25.20 -17.52 11.43
C SER A 254 -25.95 -16.42 12.19
N ALA A 255 -25.24 -15.45 12.76
CA ALA A 255 -25.78 -14.35 13.56
C ALA A 255 -25.03 -13.02 13.32
N TRP A 256 -25.60 -11.90 13.80
CA TRP A 256 -25.02 -10.57 13.70
C TRP A 256 -23.72 -10.45 14.50
N GLY A 257 -22.68 -9.89 13.87
CA GLY A 257 -21.36 -9.64 14.46
C GLY A 257 -20.59 -10.90 14.86
N GLN A 258 -21.00 -12.08 14.41
CA GLN A 258 -20.34 -13.34 14.77
C GLN A 258 -18.98 -13.53 14.09
N GLY A 259 -18.83 -12.92 12.92
CA GLY A 259 -17.72 -13.18 12.02
C GLY A 259 -17.58 -14.64 11.59
N SER A 260 -16.50 -14.93 10.87
CA SER A 260 -16.23 -16.23 10.24
C SER A 260 -15.62 -17.27 11.18
N THR A 261 -15.09 -16.87 12.34
CA THR A 261 -14.63 -17.83 13.36
C THR A 261 -15.77 -18.41 14.18
N GLY A 262 -16.93 -17.76 14.19
CA GLY A 262 -18.05 -18.18 15.01
C GLY A 262 -17.89 -17.86 16.50
N ARG A 263 -16.86 -17.09 16.89
CA ARG A 263 -16.46 -16.87 18.28
C ARG A 263 -16.31 -15.38 18.58
N PRO A 264 -16.81 -14.92 19.74
CA PRO A 264 -16.51 -13.57 20.19
C PRO A 264 -15.00 -13.39 20.44
N LEU A 265 -14.50 -12.20 20.14
CA LEU A 265 -13.09 -11.84 20.22
C LEU A 265 -12.81 -10.89 21.40
N PRO A 266 -11.55 -10.74 21.85
CA PRO A 266 -11.20 -9.72 22.83
C PRO A 266 -11.56 -8.31 22.35
N VAL A 267 -11.90 -7.41 23.27
CA VAL A 267 -12.31 -6.02 22.94
C VAL A 267 -11.20 -5.26 22.22
N GLU A 268 -9.94 -5.40 22.68
CA GLU A 268 -8.79 -4.74 22.05
C GLU A 268 -8.54 -5.25 20.63
N ASP A 269 -8.67 -6.56 20.40
CA ASP A 269 -8.53 -7.17 19.09
C ASP A 269 -9.62 -6.68 18.14
N GLU A 270 -10.86 -6.51 18.61
CA GLU A 270 -11.97 -6.02 17.80
C GLU A 270 -11.78 -4.58 17.35
N ALA A 271 -11.35 -3.70 18.25
CA ALA A 271 -11.14 -2.29 17.91
C ALA A 271 -10.14 -2.11 16.75
N TRP A 272 -9.19 -3.02 16.62
CA TRP A 272 -8.07 -2.94 15.69
C TRP A 272 -7.93 -4.21 14.84
N TYR A 273 -9.02 -4.83 14.40
CA TYR A 273 -8.90 -6.04 13.58
C TYR A 273 -8.67 -5.73 12.10
N VAL A 274 -8.08 -6.70 11.40
CA VAL A 274 -8.01 -6.76 9.94
C VAL A 274 -8.63 -8.07 9.46
N ASN A 275 -9.34 -8.02 8.34
CA ASN A 275 -9.78 -9.19 7.59
C ASN A 275 -9.17 -9.20 6.19
N MET A 276 -8.91 -10.39 5.68
CA MET A 276 -8.65 -10.60 4.25
C MET A 276 -9.39 -11.85 3.79
N TYR A 277 -9.57 -12.00 2.48
CA TYR A 277 -10.19 -13.19 1.90
C TYR A 277 -9.24 -14.40 1.85
N TRP A 278 -8.52 -14.63 2.95
CA TRP A 278 -7.54 -15.69 3.10
C TRP A 278 -8.17 -17.07 2.96
N ARG A 279 -7.54 -17.92 2.17
CA ARG A 279 -7.77 -19.37 2.13
C ARG A 279 -7.03 -20.05 3.27
N GLU A 280 -5.85 -19.54 3.62
CA GLU A 280 -5.05 -19.98 4.76
C GLU A 280 -4.99 -18.85 5.79
N ARG A 281 -5.95 -18.89 6.70
CA ARG A 281 -6.11 -17.88 7.74
C ARG A 281 -4.97 -17.94 8.76
N PRO A 282 -4.37 -16.80 9.15
CA PRO A 282 -3.41 -16.76 10.25
C PRO A 282 -4.09 -17.11 11.59
N ALA A 283 -3.30 -17.40 12.63
CA ALA A 283 -3.85 -17.61 13.96
C ALA A 283 -4.58 -16.33 14.45
N PRO A 284 -5.71 -16.43 15.15
CA PRO A 284 -6.38 -15.26 15.73
C PRO A 284 -5.43 -14.45 16.61
N GLY A 285 -5.38 -13.14 16.39
CA GLY A 285 -4.49 -12.22 17.08
C GLY A 285 -3.10 -12.07 16.44
N THR A 286 -2.81 -12.72 15.31
CA THR A 286 -1.54 -12.49 14.58
C THR A 286 -1.38 -11.00 14.26
N ARG A 287 -0.20 -10.42 14.45
CA ARG A 287 0.00 -8.98 14.26
C ARG A 287 0.22 -8.64 12.79
N MET A 288 -0.52 -7.63 12.34
CA MET A 288 -0.32 -6.98 11.06
C MET A 288 -0.16 -5.48 11.27
N ILE A 289 0.43 -4.79 10.31
CA ILE A 289 0.52 -3.33 10.29
C ILE A 289 -0.35 -2.81 9.15
N ALA A 290 -1.24 -1.87 9.47
CA ALA A 290 -1.84 -0.98 8.49
C ALA A 290 -1.10 0.34 8.53
N ARG A 291 -0.81 0.90 7.36
CA ARG A 291 -0.15 2.20 7.25
C ARG A 291 -0.79 3.02 6.15
N ASN A 292 -1.08 4.29 6.46
CA ASN A 292 -1.46 5.25 5.44
C ASN A 292 -0.17 5.72 4.74
N PRO A 293 0.01 5.41 3.45
CA PRO A 293 1.21 5.76 2.73
C PRO A 293 1.35 7.29 2.52
N ALA A 294 0.24 8.04 2.53
CA ALA A 294 0.22 9.49 2.33
C ALA A 294 0.58 10.28 3.61
N THR A 295 0.15 9.81 4.79
CA THR A 295 0.39 10.51 6.07
C THR A 295 1.50 9.88 6.89
N GLY A 296 1.89 8.64 6.59
CA GLY A 296 2.87 7.89 7.34
C GLY A 296 2.36 7.29 8.66
N ARG A 297 1.11 7.58 9.05
CA ARG A 297 0.45 7.04 10.25
C ARG A 297 0.31 5.52 10.15
N ALA A 298 0.47 4.82 11.28
CA ALA A 298 0.39 3.37 11.34
C ALA A 298 -0.47 2.87 12.52
N VAL A 299 -0.97 1.65 12.36
CA VAL A 299 -1.76 0.90 13.36
C VAL A 299 -1.31 -0.56 13.35
N VAL A 300 -1.13 -1.12 14.54
CA VAL A 300 -0.95 -2.56 14.75
C VAL A 300 -2.32 -3.22 14.86
N LEU A 301 -2.55 -4.23 14.03
CA LEU A 301 -3.84 -4.89 13.84
C LEU A 301 -3.83 -6.33 14.35
N ALA A 302 -5.01 -6.82 14.72
CA ALA A 302 -5.28 -8.22 15.02
C ALA A 302 -5.87 -8.95 13.80
N ALA A 303 -5.11 -9.86 13.20
CA ALA A 303 -5.57 -10.69 12.08
C ALA A 303 -6.18 -12.02 12.55
N GLY A 304 -6.85 -12.73 11.63
CA GLY A 304 -7.29 -14.11 11.83
C GLY A 304 -8.69 -14.29 12.43
N TYR A 305 -9.44 -13.21 12.64
CA TYR A 305 -10.81 -13.28 13.16
C TYR A 305 -11.90 -13.37 12.08
N GLU A 306 -11.66 -12.78 10.90
CA GLU A 306 -12.71 -12.60 9.89
C GLU A 306 -12.23 -12.90 8.45
N THR A 307 -13.07 -13.48 7.58
CA THR A 307 -12.71 -13.75 6.18
C THR A 307 -13.54 -12.85 5.27
N GLY A 308 -12.92 -11.78 4.80
CA GLY A 308 -13.49 -10.78 3.91
C GLY A 308 -12.47 -9.66 3.68
N PRO A 309 -12.74 -8.69 2.80
CA PRO A 309 -13.82 -8.67 1.83
C PRO A 309 -13.58 -9.68 0.69
N GLY A 310 -14.64 -10.27 0.15
CA GLY A 310 -14.53 -11.26 -0.94
C GLY A 310 -14.11 -10.69 -2.30
N ALA A 311 -14.14 -9.38 -2.46
CA ALA A 311 -13.73 -8.69 -3.69
C ALA A 311 -12.20 -8.79 -3.86
N ASN A 312 -11.74 -9.11 -5.07
CA ASN A 312 -10.31 -9.12 -5.41
C ASN A 312 -9.78 -7.75 -5.84
N THR A 313 -10.57 -6.69 -5.67
CA THR A 313 -10.19 -5.29 -5.92
C THR A 313 -9.93 -4.52 -4.63
N ALA A 314 -9.84 -5.22 -3.51
CA ALA A 314 -9.44 -4.70 -2.21
C ALA A 314 -8.50 -5.71 -1.56
N ILE A 315 -7.40 -5.25 -0.96
CA ILE A 315 -6.39 -6.13 -0.36
C ILE A 315 -6.79 -6.68 1.01
N GLY A 316 -7.79 -6.06 1.63
CA GLY A 316 -8.31 -6.42 2.95
C GLY A 316 -9.40 -5.46 3.40
N GLY A 317 -9.81 -5.60 4.65
CA GLY A 317 -10.67 -4.65 5.35
C GLY A 317 -10.24 -4.45 6.79
N VAL A 318 -10.58 -3.30 7.35
CA VAL A 318 -10.23 -2.87 8.72
C VAL A 318 -11.40 -2.10 9.32
N THR A 319 -11.44 -2.01 10.65
CA THR A 319 -12.51 -1.30 11.38
C THR A 319 -12.56 0.20 11.07
N GLU A 320 -13.67 0.85 11.45
CA GLU A 320 -13.79 2.29 11.32
C GLU A 320 -12.79 3.06 12.19
N GLU A 321 -12.37 2.50 13.34
CA GLU A 321 -11.30 3.06 14.18
C GLU A 321 -9.96 3.12 13.47
N VAL A 322 -9.60 2.06 12.74
CA VAL A 322 -8.35 2.02 11.96
C VAL A 322 -8.39 3.11 10.89
N HIS A 323 -9.50 3.21 10.16
CA HIS A 323 -9.67 4.23 9.13
C HIS A 323 -9.63 5.65 9.71
N ASP A 324 -10.32 5.91 10.81
CA ASP A 324 -10.35 7.21 11.50
C ASP A 324 -8.96 7.63 11.96
N TRP A 325 -8.21 6.74 12.64
CA TRP A 325 -6.84 7.05 13.07
C TRP A 325 -5.92 7.33 11.89
N LEU A 326 -6.02 6.52 10.84
CA LEU A 326 -5.20 6.63 9.63
C LEU A 326 -5.60 7.82 8.76
N GLU A 327 -6.66 8.57 9.09
CA GLU A 327 -7.22 9.65 8.28
C GLU A 327 -7.64 9.18 6.89
N THR A 328 -8.36 8.07 6.83
CA THR A 328 -8.82 7.41 5.60
C THR A 328 -10.30 7.02 5.67
N GLY A 329 -10.88 6.70 4.52
CA GLY A 329 -12.22 6.19 4.34
C GLY A 329 -12.27 4.82 3.69
N HIS A 330 -13.50 4.35 3.44
CA HIS A 330 -13.75 3.08 2.77
C HIS A 330 -13.13 3.06 1.37
N ARG A 331 -12.27 2.07 1.11
CA ARG A 331 -11.51 1.85 -0.14
C ARG A 331 -10.38 2.83 -0.42
N ASP A 332 -9.99 3.65 0.55
CA ASP A 332 -8.73 4.36 0.44
C ASP A 332 -7.56 3.38 0.41
N VAL A 333 -6.45 3.83 -0.18
CA VAL A 333 -5.25 3.03 -0.35
C VAL A 333 -4.48 2.98 0.97
N LEU A 334 -4.24 1.77 1.46
CA LEU A 334 -3.38 1.51 2.62
C LEU A 334 -2.33 0.47 2.25
N LEU A 335 -1.24 0.46 3.02
CA LEU A 335 -0.32 -0.66 3.08
C LEU A 335 -0.79 -1.62 4.18
N LEU A 336 -0.92 -2.91 3.88
CA LEU A 336 -1.17 -3.98 4.85
C LEU A 336 -0.04 -5.02 4.79
N GLY A 337 0.61 -5.30 5.92
CA GLY A 337 1.67 -6.31 6.01
C GLY A 337 1.65 -7.08 7.32
N PHE A 338 2.21 -8.29 7.36
CA PHE A 338 2.41 -9.00 8.62
C PHE A 338 3.52 -8.32 9.42
N ALA A 339 3.30 -8.05 10.69
CA ALA A 339 4.33 -7.45 11.53
C ALA A 339 5.54 -8.41 11.64
N ALA A 340 6.74 -7.83 11.66
CA ALA A 340 7.95 -8.59 11.93
C ALA A 340 8.04 -9.00 13.41
N ASP A 341 7.47 -8.18 14.31
CA ASP A 341 7.34 -8.46 15.74
C ASP A 341 5.87 -8.71 16.13
N ASP A 342 5.54 -9.95 16.46
CA ASP A 342 4.21 -10.35 16.94
C ASP A 342 3.92 -9.89 18.38
N ALA A 343 4.89 -9.30 19.10
CA ALA A 343 4.71 -8.78 20.45
C ALA A 343 4.20 -7.34 20.51
N LEU A 344 4.05 -6.66 19.36
CA LEU A 344 3.57 -5.29 19.30
C LEU A 344 2.18 -5.13 19.94
N PRO A 345 1.95 -4.06 20.73
CA PRO A 345 0.63 -3.75 21.25
C PRO A 345 -0.31 -3.34 20.11
N LEU A 346 -1.59 -3.67 20.23
CA LEU A 346 -2.60 -3.29 19.25
C LEU A 346 -2.88 -1.79 19.29
N GLY A 347 -3.30 -1.26 18.14
CA GLY A 347 -3.69 0.14 17.98
C GLY A 347 -2.60 1.04 17.39
N PRO A 348 -2.77 2.36 17.49
CA PRO A 348 -1.84 3.35 16.97
C PRO A 348 -0.40 3.13 17.40
N ILE A 349 0.53 3.26 16.45
CA ILE A 349 1.96 3.17 16.72
C ILE A 349 2.73 4.25 15.96
N GLU A 350 3.77 4.77 16.60
CA GLU A 350 4.78 5.61 15.96
C GLU A 350 5.90 4.70 15.50
N CYS A 351 6.26 4.78 14.23
CA CYS A 351 7.21 3.84 13.66
C CYS A 351 8.68 4.15 14.01
N GLU A 352 8.99 5.35 14.52
CA GLU A 352 10.37 5.83 14.80
C GLU A 352 11.17 5.04 15.85
#